data_AF-A0A657AGY9-F1
#
_entry.id   AF-A0A657AGY9-F1
#
_cell.length_a   1.000
_cell.length_b   1.000
_cell.length_c   1.000
_cell.angle_alpha   90.00
_cell.angle_beta   90.00
_cell.angle_gamma   90.00
#
_symmetry.space_group_name_H-M   'P 1'
#
loop_
_entity.id
_entity.type
_entity.pdbx_description
1 polymer ?
#
loop_
_entity_poly.entity_id
_entity_poly.type
_entity_poly.pdbx_seq_one_letter_code
_entity_poly.pdbx_strand_id
1 'polypeptide(L)'
;MMNNYSSIYKSQRGFTLVELLVVVAIVAIISAIAIPAYQDYVIDARRSDAKTALVAFASAMDKHSTQTNSYLGAAQGGDTGSPAIFSTTAPLGSSAVFYNLSITAATGSTYTLRATPTNAQSGDGFLEYNSLGQKSWDEDNSGAIGANEFDWDKN
;
A
#
# COMPACT_ATOMS: atom_id res chain seq x y z
N MET A 1 -66.58 25.54 -34.30
CA MET A 1 -65.84 24.38 -33.75
C MET A 1 -64.59 24.94 -33.08
N MET A 2 -64.58 25.07 -31.74
CA MET A 2 -63.43 25.55 -30.98
C MET A 2 -62.88 24.36 -30.17
N ASN A 3 -61.68 23.91 -30.51
CA ASN A 3 -60.99 22.87 -29.74
C ASN A 3 -60.36 23.50 -28.51
N ASN A 4 -60.81 23.07 -27.32
CA ASN A 4 -60.19 23.43 -26.05
C ASN A 4 -58.90 22.63 -25.87
N TYR A 5 -57.75 23.28 -25.98
CA TYR A 5 -56.48 22.72 -25.55
C TYR A 5 -56.29 23.02 -24.06
N SER A 6 -56.67 22.08 -23.20
CA SER A 6 -56.30 22.10 -21.79
C SER A 6 -54.81 21.78 -21.67
N SER A 7 -53.97 22.83 -21.57
CA SER A 7 -52.56 22.68 -21.21
C SER A 7 -52.44 22.12 -19.79
N ILE A 8 -52.03 20.87 -19.68
CA ILE A 8 -51.67 20.25 -18.40
C ILE A 8 -50.30 20.80 -17.99
N TYR A 9 -50.29 21.92 -17.25
CA TYR A 9 -49.08 22.39 -16.57
C TYR A 9 -48.75 21.41 -15.44
N LYS A 10 -47.85 20.48 -15.73
CA LYS A 10 -47.27 19.58 -14.73
C LYS A 10 -46.44 20.45 -13.77
N SER A 11 -46.90 20.60 -12.53
CA SER A 11 -46.11 21.29 -11.49
C SER A 11 -44.78 20.57 -11.30
N GLN A 12 -43.69 21.20 -11.72
CA GLN A 12 -42.34 20.77 -11.35
C GLN A 12 -42.17 21.03 -9.85
N ARG A 13 -42.13 19.95 -9.05
CA ARG A 13 -41.74 20.03 -7.65
C ARG A 13 -40.22 20.13 -7.58
N GLY A 14 -39.71 21.26 -7.10
CA GLY A 14 -38.30 21.46 -6.78
C GLY A 14 -38.01 21.12 -5.31
N PHE A 15 -36.74 20.90 -5.00
CA PHE A 15 -36.27 20.77 -3.62
C PHE A 15 -36.36 22.11 -2.89
N THR A 16 -36.70 22.08 -1.61
CA THR A 16 -36.66 23.25 -0.72
C THR A 16 -35.22 23.54 -0.27
N LEU A 17 -34.95 24.79 0.08
CA LEU A 17 -33.66 25.18 0.65
C LEU A 17 -33.36 24.46 1.98
N VAL A 18 -34.40 24.17 2.76
CA VAL A 18 -34.27 23.45 4.04
C VAL A 18 -33.89 22.00 3.80
N GLU A 19 -34.49 21.33 2.82
CA GLU A 19 -34.11 19.95 2.46
C GLU A 19 -32.63 19.88 2.03
N LEU A 20 -32.17 20.83 1.22
CA LEU A 20 -30.77 20.88 0.82
C LEU A 20 -29.83 21.09 2.03
N LEU A 21 -30.20 21.98 2.96
CA LEU A 21 -29.41 22.26 4.15
C LEU A 21 -29.25 21.02 5.04
N VAL A 22 -30.34 20.28 5.25
CA VAL A 22 -30.31 19.03 6.04
C VAL A 22 -29.46 17.97 5.35
N VAL A 23 -29.57 17.82 4.02
CA VAL A 23 -28.75 16.86 3.27
C VAL A 23 -27.26 17.18 3.38
N VAL A 24 -26.88 18.44 3.20
CA VAL A 24 -25.47 18.87 3.32
C VAL A 24 -24.95 18.65 4.74
N ALA A 25 -25.76 18.92 5.76
CA ALA A 25 -25.38 18.66 7.15
C ALA A 25 -25.11 17.16 7.41
N ILE A 26 -25.95 16.26 6.90
CA ILE A 26 -25.75 14.82 7.03
C ILE A 26 -24.48 14.36 6.30
N VAL A 27 -24.27 14.82 5.05
CA VAL A 27 -23.08 14.48 4.27
C VAL A 27 -21.82 14.96 4.99
N ALA A 28 -21.81 16.17 5.54
CA ALA A 28 -20.65 16.70 6.27
C ALA A 28 -20.27 15.83 7.48
N ILE A 29 -21.27 15.34 8.24
CA ILE A 29 -21.04 14.45 9.38
C ILE A 29 -20.45 13.11 8.93
N ILE A 30 -21.00 12.50 7.86
CA ILE A 30 -20.51 11.22 7.34
C ILE A 30 -19.08 11.38 6.79
N SER A 31 -18.84 12.43 6.00
CA SER A 31 -17.54 12.67 5.39
C SER A 31 -16.42 12.85 6.41
N ALA A 32 -16.69 13.45 7.57
CA ALA A 32 -15.71 13.62 8.65
C ALA A 32 -15.14 12.29 9.17
N ILE A 33 -15.93 11.21 9.12
CA ILE A 33 -15.51 9.87 9.59
C ILE A 33 -15.06 9.01 8.40
N ALA A 34 -15.76 9.10 7.27
CA ALA A 34 -15.54 8.24 6.12
C ALA A 34 -14.20 8.52 5.42
N ILE A 35 -13.76 9.78 5.35
CA ILE A 35 -12.51 10.14 4.67
C ILE A 35 -11.27 9.56 5.37
N PRO A 36 -11.03 9.78 6.68
CA PRO A 36 -9.87 9.20 7.35
C PRO A 36 -9.92 7.66 7.35
N ALA A 37 -11.09 7.06 7.58
CA ALA A 37 -11.23 5.60 7.54
C ALA A 37 -10.89 5.00 6.17
N TYR A 38 -11.26 5.68 5.08
CA TYR A 38 -10.89 5.26 3.73
C TYR A 38 -9.39 5.41 3.47
N GLN A 39 -8.75 6.45 4.00
CA GLN A 39 -7.30 6.64 3.89
C GLN A 39 -6.56 5.50 4.59
N ASP A 40 -6.96 5.14 5.80
CA ASP A 40 -6.37 4.02 6.55
C ASP A 40 -6.53 2.69 5.80
N TYR A 41 -7.73 2.43 5.24
CA TYR A 41 -7.97 1.24 4.41
C TYR A 41 -7.04 1.16 3.20
N VAL A 42 -6.81 2.29 2.52
CA VAL A 42 -5.91 2.33 1.36
C VAL A 42 -4.45 2.14 1.78
N ILE A 43 -4.03 2.69 2.91
CA ILE A 43 -2.70 2.50 3.49
C ILE A 43 -2.46 1.02 3.80
N ASP A 44 -3.42 0.36 4.46
CA ASP A 44 -3.33 -1.06 4.82
C ASP A 44 -3.34 -1.96 3.57
N ALA A 45 -4.14 -1.62 2.54
CA ALA A 45 -4.14 -2.32 1.26
C ALA A 45 -2.76 -2.26 0.57
N ARG A 46 -2.14 -1.07 0.53
CA ARG A 46 -0.78 -0.91 -0.03
C ARG A 46 0.27 -1.66 0.79
N ARG A 47 0.12 -1.72 2.11
CA ARG A 47 0.99 -2.55 2.97
C ARG A 47 0.85 -4.03 2.61
N SER A 48 -0.38 -4.50 2.38
CA SER A 48 -0.63 -5.88 1.91
C SER A 48 0.06 -6.19 0.57
N ASP A 49 0.04 -5.24 -0.36
CA ASP A 49 0.77 -5.39 -1.63
C ASP A 49 2.29 -5.50 -1.40
N ALA A 50 2.85 -4.70 -0.50
CA ALA A 50 4.27 -4.75 -0.15
C ALA A 50 4.66 -6.07 0.54
N LYS A 51 3.84 -6.55 1.49
CA LYS A 51 4.00 -7.87 2.13
C LYS A 51 4.04 -8.99 1.09
N THR A 52 3.11 -8.97 0.15
CA THR A 52 3.06 -9.94 -0.96
C THR A 52 4.30 -9.85 -1.84
N ALA A 53 4.74 -8.62 -2.16
CA ALA A 53 5.94 -8.41 -2.95
C ALA A 53 7.21 -8.92 -2.25
N LEU A 54 7.34 -8.74 -0.93
CA LEU A 54 8.47 -9.25 -0.15
C LEU A 54 8.54 -10.79 -0.15
N VAL A 55 7.40 -11.47 -0.02
CA VAL A 55 7.35 -12.95 -0.10
C VAL A 55 7.70 -13.45 -1.50
N ALA A 56 7.21 -12.78 -2.54
CA ALA A 56 7.60 -13.09 -3.91
C ALA A 56 9.09 -12.82 -4.16
N PHE A 57 9.64 -11.76 -3.56
CA PHE A 57 11.05 -11.44 -3.65
C PHE A 57 11.92 -12.47 -2.92
N ALA A 58 11.51 -12.94 -1.74
CA ALA A 58 12.15 -14.06 -1.05
C ALA A 58 12.23 -15.32 -1.92
N SER A 59 11.15 -15.63 -2.65
CA SER A 59 11.13 -16.75 -3.60
C SER A 59 12.12 -16.54 -4.77
N ALA A 60 12.32 -15.30 -5.22
CA ALA A 60 13.33 -14.98 -6.22
C ALA A 60 14.76 -15.13 -5.67
N MET A 61 15.00 -14.77 -4.40
CA MET A 61 16.27 -15.00 -3.71
C MET A 61 16.60 -16.49 -3.64
N ASP A 62 15.63 -17.34 -3.29
CA ASP A 62 15.85 -18.80 -3.21
C ASP A 62 16.14 -19.42 -4.57
N LYS A 63 15.45 -18.94 -5.62
CA LYS A 63 15.76 -19.32 -7.00
C LYS A 63 17.18 -18.91 -7.40
N HIS A 64 17.60 -17.69 -7.06
CA HIS A 64 18.97 -17.22 -7.32
C HIS A 64 20.00 -18.10 -6.62
N SER A 65 19.82 -18.36 -5.32
CA SER A 65 20.71 -19.23 -4.54
C SER A 65 20.78 -20.66 -5.10
N THR A 66 19.68 -21.20 -5.61
CA THR A 66 19.67 -22.51 -6.27
C THR A 66 20.56 -22.55 -7.53
N GLN A 67 20.74 -21.41 -8.21
CA GLN A 67 21.52 -21.32 -9.44
C GLN A 67 22.99 -20.98 -9.19
N THR A 68 23.26 -20.17 -8.17
CA THR A 68 24.60 -19.62 -7.89
C THR A 68 25.26 -20.21 -6.65
N ASN A 69 24.53 -21.03 -5.89
CA ASN A 69 24.89 -21.52 -4.55
C ASN A 69 25.17 -20.40 -3.54
N SER A 70 24.59 -19.21 -3.73
CA SER A 70 24.82 -18.04 -2.89
C SER A 70 23.69 -17.01 -3.02
N TYR A 71 23.40 -16.25 -1.95
CA TYR A 71 22.52 -15.07 -2.05
C TYR A 71 23.25 -13.78 -2.49
N LEU A 72 24.58 -13.83 -2.62
CA LEU A 72 25.41 -12.71 -3.11
C LEU A 72 25.16 -12.46 -4.61
N GLY A 73 25.41 -11.24 -5.07
CA GLY A 73 25.23 -10.81 -6.46
C GLY A 73 23.77 -10.70 -6.94
N ALA A 74 22.80 -10.67 -6.02
CA ALA A 74 21.38 -10.52 -6.33
C ALA A 74 20.96 -9.05 -6.56
N ALA A 75 21.83 -8.09 -6.22
CA ALA A 75 21.58 -6.67 -6.40
C ALA A 75 22.28 -6.09 -7.64
N GLN A 76 21.82 -4.92 -8.09
CA GLN A 76 22.40 -4.17 -9.19
C GLN A 76 23.84 -3.75 -8.83
N GLY A 77 24.83 -4.37 -9.46
CA GLY A 77 26.24 -4.02 -9.28
C GLY A 77 26.84 -4.39 -7.91
N GLY A 78 26.22 -5.33 -7.17
CA GLY A 78 26.72 -5.78 -5.87
C GLY A 78 25.81 -6.77 -5.15
N ASP A 79 25.94 -6.86 -3.83
CA ASP A 79 25.21 -7.81 -2.98
C ASP A 79 23.95 -7.21 -2.32
N THR A 80 23.96 -5.89 -2.10
CA THR A 80 22.89 -5.14 -1.43
C THR A 80 22.44 -3.96 -2.29
N GLY A 81 21.24 -3.44 -2.02
CA GLY A 81 20.65 -2.31 -2.72
C GLY A 81 19.49 -2.73 -3.63
N SER A 82 19.37 -2.05 -4.76
CA SER A 82 18.29 -2.30 -5.72
C SER A 82 18.40 -3.71 -6.32
N PRO A 83 17.32 -4.53 -6.35
CA PRO A 83 17.38 -5.86 -6.91
C PRO A 83 17.73 -5.87 -8.41
N ALA A 84 18.56 -6.83 -8.80
CA ALA A 84 18.76 -7.19 -10.21
C ALA A 84 17.86 -8.37 -10.63
N ILE A 85 17.42 -9.18 -9.66
CA ILE A 85 16.69 -10.43 -9.89
C ILE A 85 15.17 -10.30 -9.70
N PHE A 86 14.68 -9.12 -9.31
CA PHE A 86 13.28 -8.87 -8.96
C PHE A 86 12.86 -7.42 -9.23
N SER A 87 11.57 -7.13 -9.11
CA SER A 87 11.06 -5.75 -9.17
C SER A 87 11.70 -4.87 -8.10
N THR A 88 11.93 -3.60 -8.44
CA THR A 88 12.47 -2.59 -7.51
C THR A 88 11.37 -1.85 -6.75
N THR A 89 10.10 -2.08 -7.09
CA THR A 89 8.95 -1.36 -6.53
C THR A 89 7.78 -2.29 -6.23
N ALA A 90 6.90 -1.84 -5.33
CA ALA A 90 5.57 -2.40 -5.09
C ALA A 90 4.48 -1.30 -5.11
N PRO A 91 3.25 -1.61 -5.53
CA PRO A 91 2.74 -2.92 -5.97
C PRO A 91 3.35 -3.42 -7.28
N LEU A 92 3.45 -4.74 -7.43
CA LEU A 92 3.99 -5.38 -8.62
C LEU A 92 3.06 -5.16 -9.83
N GLY A 93 3.64 -4.88 -11.00
CA GLY A 93 2.88 -4.73 -12.24
C GLY A 93 2.08 -3.42 -12.36
N SER A 94 2.33 -2.44 -11.48
CA SER A 94 1.70 -1.12 -11.51
C SER A 94 2.73 -0.02 -11.78
N SER A 95 2.27 1.07 -12.41
CA SER A 95 3.07 2.31 -12.51
C SER A 95 3.05 3.12 -11.21
N ALA A 96 2.10 2.86 -10.31
CA ALA A 96 2.07 3.49 -9.00
C ALA A 96 3.14 2.86 -8.10
N VAL A 97 3.93 3.69 -7.43
CA VAL A 97 4.99 3.25 -6.53
C VAL A 97 4.65 3.72 -5.12
N PHE A 98 4.44 2.77 -4.21
CA PHE A 98 4.20 3.05 -2.79
C PHE A 98 5.32 2.52 -1.92
N TYR A 99 6.08 1.54 -2.41
CA TYR A 99 7.26 1.03 -1.73
C TYR A 99 8.41 0.82 -2.72
N ASN A 100 9.63 1.10 -2.27
CA ASN A 100 10.88 0.71 -2.93
C ASN A 100 11.39 -0.58 -2.30
N LEU A 101 11.66 -1.59 -3.11
CA LEU A 101 12.18 -2.89 -2.68
C LEU A 101 13.70 -2.90 -2.77
N SER A 102 14.36 -3.41 -1.73
CA SER A 102 15.82 -3.48 -1.66
C SER A 102 16.30 -4.67 -0.85
N ILE A 103 17.55 -5.06 -1.09
CA ILE A 103 18.30 -6.03 -0.28
C ILE A 103 19.15 -5.21 0.70
N THR A 104 18.89 -5.31 1.99
CA THR A 104 19.62 -4.52 3.01
C THR A 104 20.81 -5.28 3.58
N ALA A 105 20.76 -6.61 3.55
CA ALA A 105 21.87 -7.48 3.90
C ALA A 105 21.82 -8.74 3.04
N ALA A 106 22.99 -9.22 2.64
CA ALA A 106 23.15 -10.49 1.96
C ALA A 106 24.49 -11.14 2.34
N THR A 107 24.48 -12.45 2.53
CA THR A 107 25.67 -13.29 2.68
C THR A 107 25.57 -14.47 1.71
N GLY A 108 26.50 -15.42 1.76
CA GLY A 108 26.35 -16.67 1.00
C GLY A 108 25.12 -17.49 1.38
N SER A 109 24.55 -17.29 2.58
CA SER A 109 23.50 -18.18 3.12
C SER A 109 22.33 -17.45 3.78
N THR A 110 22.39 -16.13 3.89
CA THR A 110 21.33 -15.32 4.52
C THR A 110 21.06 -14.05 3.74
N TYR A 111 19.88 -13.48 3.93
CA TYR A 111 19.52 -12.19 3.38
C TYR A 111 18.49 -11.45 4.24
N THR A 112 18.36 -10.15 4.03
CA THR A 112 17.26 -9.32 4.53
C THR A 112 16.76 -8.45 3.38
N LEU A 113 15.45 -8.51 3.15
CA LEU A 113 14.74 -7.74 2.15
C LEU A 113 13.95 -6.65 2.86
N ARG A 114 13.88 -5.47 2.25
CA ARG A 114 13.16 -4.32 2.79
C ARG A 114 12.24 -3.70 1.74
N ALA A 115 11.02 -3.39 2.14
CA ALA A 115 10.11 -2.51 1.43
C ALA A 115 10.05 -1.17 2.17
N THR A 116 10.66 -0.14 1.59
CA THR A 116 10.68 1.22 2.17
C THR A 116 9.53 2.05 1.60
N PRO A 117 8.64 2.61 2.42
CA PRO A 117 7.51 3.39 1.95
C PRO A 117 7.96 4.65 1.21
N THR A 118 7.18 5.08 0.22
CA THR A 118 7.43 6.29 -0.57
C THR A 118 6.10 6.91 -1.04
N ASN A 119 6.18 8.10 -1.62
CA ASN A 119 5.04 8.85 -2.14
C ASN A 119 3.89 8.92 -1.11
N ALA A 120 2.68 8.51 -1.49
CA ALA A 120 1.49 8.55 -0.64
C ALA A 120 1.49 7.53 0.51
N GLN A 121 2.55 6.74 0.67
CA GLN A 121 2.78 5.84 1.81
C GLN A 121 3.89 6.35 2.75
N SER A 122 4.56 7.45 2.41
CA SER A 122 5.68 7.98 3.21
C SER A 122 5.29 8.18 4.67
N GLY A 123 6.13 7.70 5.59
CA GLY A 123 5.88 7.76 7.04
C GLY A 123 5.19 6.54 7.64
N ASP A 124 4.82 5.54 6.83
CA ASP A 124 4.18 4.29 7.29
C ASP A 124 5.15 3.25 7.88
N GLY A 125 6.45 3.57 7.96
CA GLY A 125 7.45 2.60 8.38
C GLY A 125 7.85 1.60 7.30
N PHE A 126 9.07 1.07 7.37
CA PHE A 126 9.52 0.04 6.43
C PHE A 126 9.14 -1.36 6.90
N LEU A 127 8.92 -2.26 5.94
CA LEU A 127 8.68 -3.69 6.19
C LEU A 127 9.94 -4.47 5.85
N GLU A 128 10.26 -5.50 6.64
CA GLU A 128 11.33 -6.44 6.36
C GLU A 128 10.87 -7.89 6.30
N TYR A 129 11.60 -8.66 5.51
CA TYR A 129 11.52 -10.11 5.44
C TYR A 129 12.92 -10.70 5.32
N ASN A 130 13.30 -11.62 6.20
CA ASN A 130 14.64 -12.23 6.17
C ASN A 130 14.64 -13.70 5.74
N SER A 131 15.82 -14.27 5.54
CA SER A 131 16.00 -15.66 5.09
C SER A 131 15.51 -16.72 6.09
N LEU A 132 15.17 -16.35 7.33
CA LEU A 132 14.56 -17.25 8.32
C LEU A 132 13.02 -17.16 8.32
N GLY A 133 12.44 -16.33 7.45
CA GLY A 133 11.00 -16.07 7.41
C GLY A 133 10.52 -15.10 8.50
N GLN A 134 11.44 -14.42 9.20
CA GLN A 134 11.07 -13.37 10.14
C GLN A 134 10.51 -12.19 9.35
N LYS A 135 9.36 -11.72 9.81
CA LYS A 135 8.66 -10.54 9.33
C LYS A 135 8.92 -9.43 10.35
N SER A 136 9.16 -8.23 9.88
CA SER A 136 9.26 -7.07 10.77
C SER A 136 8.59 -5.86 10.15
N TRP A 137 8.09 -4.96 10.97
CA TRP A 137 7.55 -3.68 10.54
C TRP A 137 7.93 -2.60 11.54
N ASP A 138 8.66 -1.59 11.06
CA ASP A 138 8.99 -0.35 11.79
C ASP A 138 7.72 0.52 11.94
N GLU A 139 6.75 0.07 12.76
CA GLU A 139 5.43 0.68 12.89
C GLU A 139 5.52 2.13 13.38
N ASP A 140 6.51 2.44 14.23
CA ASP A 140 6.74 3.79 14.73
C ASP A 140 7.56 4.68 13.77
N ASN A 141 8.00 4.12 12.63
CA ASN A 141 8.82 4.78 11.62
C ASN A 141 10.06 5.47 12.22
N SER A 142 10.67 4.84 13.22
CA SER A 142 11.88 5.32 13.90
C SER A 142 13.14 5.09 13.06
N GLY A 143 13.07 4.24 12.03
CA GLY A 143 14.21 3.87 11.19
C GLY A 143 14.95 2.63 11.67
N ALA A 144 14.47 1.94 12.70
CA ALA A 144 15.04 0.70 13.23
C ALA A 144 13.95 -0.24 13.75
N ILE A 145 14.13 -1.55 13.55
CA ILE A 145 13.23 -2.55 14.12
C ILE A 145 13.41 -2.62 15.64
N GLY A 146 12.40 -2.19 16.38
CA GLY A 146 12.27 -2.25 17.82
C GLY A 146 11.96 -3.65 18.35
N ALA A 147 11.96 -3.80 19.67
CA ALA A 147 11.81 -5.10 20.34
C ALA A 147 10.43 -5.75 20.16
N ASN A 148 9.41 -4.98 19.77
CA ASN A 148 8.03 -5.43 19.59
C ASN A 148 7.58 -5.38 18.12
N GLU A 149 8.52 -5.27 17.19
CA GLU A 149 8.26 -5.03 15.77
C GLU A 149 8.63 -6.24 14.89
N PHE A 150 8.51 -7.44 15.46
CA PHE A 150 8.87 -8.71 14.83
C PHE A 150 7.69 -9.43 14.16
N ASP A 151 6.70 -8.66 13.73
CA ASP A 151 5.61 -9.13 12.90
C ASP A 151 5.16 -8.02 11.93
N TRP A 152 4.11 -8.30 11.16
CA TRP A 152 3.57 -7.40 10.15
C TRP A 152 2.20 -6.87 10.53
N ASP A 153 1.67 -7.29 11.66
CA ASP A 153 0.34 -6.96 12.12
C ASP A 153 0.43 -5.75 13.07
N LYS A 154 -0.58 -4.88 13.04
CA LYS A 154 -0.64 -3.75 13.98
C LYS A 154 -0.88 -4.32 15.38
N ASN A 155 -0.07 -3.89 16.35
CA ASN A 155 -0.25 -4.25 17.77
C ASN A 155 -1.29 -3.37 18.48
#